data_AF-A0A3B0CBS2-F1
#
_entry.id   AF-A0A3B0CBS2-F1
#
_cell.length_a   1.000
_cell.length_b   1.000
_cell.length_c   1.000
_cell.angle_alpha   90.00
_cell.angle_beta   90.00
_cell.angle_gamma   90.00
#
_symmetry.space_group_name_H-M   'P 1'
#
loop_
_entity.id
_entity.type
_entity.pdbx_description
1 polymer ?
#
loop_
_entity_poly.entity_id
_entity_poly.type
_entity_poly.pdbx_seq_one_letter_code
_entity_poly.pdbx_strand_id
1 'polypeptide(L)' 'MEVASITRKYIYQNGNNNTIELDDIDDGMTHEQVMDHYSHLYADLTNANIMDRGIVNGFHEIHFKTLAGTKG' A
#
# COMPACT_ATOMS: atom_id res chain seq x y z
N MET A 1 3.37 -14.12 25.23
CA MET A 1 2.24 -14.18 24.30
C MET A 1 2.79 -13.65 22.99
N GLU A 2 3.18 -14.53 22.07
CA GLU A 2 3.55 -14.10 20.73
C GLU A 2 2.27 -13.60 20.06
N VAL A 3 2.19 -12.30 19.87
CA VAL A 3 1.21 -11.74 18.94
C VAL A 3 1.69 -12.22 17.57
N ALA A 4 1.02 -13.22 17.01
CA ALA A 4 1.28 -13.63 15.63
C ALA A 4 1.01 -12.40 14.75
N SER A 5 2.06 -11.69 14.36
CA SER A 5 1.98 -10.58 13.43
C SER A 5 1.54 -11.16 12.10
N ILE A 6 0.29 -10.90 11.73
CA ILE A 6 -0.18 -11.23 10.39
C ILE A 6 0.68 -10.44 9.41
N THR A 7 1.23 -11.14 8.41
CA THR A 7 1.99 -10.52 7.34
C THR A 7 1.10 -9.54 6.58
N ARG A 8 1.56 -8.29 6.47
CA ARG A 8 0.88 -7.25 5.70
C ARG A 8 1.24 -7.41 4.23
N LYS A 9 0.28 -7.17 3.36
CA LYS A 9 0.44 -7.22 1.91
C LYS A 9 -0.02 -5.90 1.32
N TYR A 10 0.90 -5.19 0.68
CA TYR A 10 0.61 -3.91 0.07
C TYR A 10 0.37 -4.07 -1.44
N ILE A 11 -0.71 -3.50 -1.95
CA ILE A 11 -1.05 -3.50 -3.38
C ILE A 11 -1.11 -2.05 -3.86
N TYR A 12 -0.18 -1.67 -4.70
CA TYR A 12 -0.19 -0.37 -5.36
C TYR A 12 -0.99 -0.44 -6.67
N GLN A 13 -2.04 0.36 -6.80
CA GLN A 13 -2.80 0.53 -8.04
C GLN A 13 -2.49 1.89 -8.67
N ASN A 14 -1.80 1.85 -9.81
CA ASN A 14 -1.42 3.05 -10.56
C ASN A 14 -2.59 3.63 -11.39
N GLY A 15 -2.37 4.82 -11.97
CA GLY A 15 -3.37 5.53 -12.76
C GLY A 15 -3.84 4.79 -14.03
N ASN A 16 -3.10 3.76 -14.46
CA ASN A 16 -3.44 2.92 -15.61
C ASN A 16 -4.16 1.63 -15.22
N ASN A 17 -4.64 1.51 -13.97
CA ASN A 17 -5.23 0.29 -13.39
C ASN A 17 -4.27 -0.92 -13.32
N ASN A 18 -2.96 -0.70 -13.46
CA ASN A 18 -2.01 -1.77 -13.18
C ASN A 18 -1.79 -1.86 -11.68
N THR A 19 -1.73 -3.08 -11.18
CA THR A 19 -1.45 -3.39 -9.77
C THR A 19 -0.03 -3.91 -9.63
N ILE A 20 0.67 -3.42 -8.62
CA ILE A 20 2.02 -3.84 -8.24
C ILE A 20 1.95 -4.29 -6.79
N GLU A 21 2.43 -5.49 -6.50
CA GLU A 21 2.60 -5.93 -5.11
C GLU A 21 3.85 -5.27 -4.54
N LEU A 22 3.71 -4.68 -3.35
CA LEU A 22 4.79 -4.04 -2.62
C LEU A 22 5.09 -4.85 -1.37
N ASP A 23 6.39 -4.99 -1.07
CA ASP A 23 6.85 -5.67 0.12
C ASP A 23 6.55 -4.85 1.37
N ASP A 24 6.40 -5.55 2.48
CA ASP A 24 6.36 -4.89 3.78
C ASP A 24 7.79 -4.64 4.26
N ILE A 25 8.18 -3.36 4.31
CA ILE A 25 9.57 -2.95 4.56
C ILE A 25 9.92 -3.09 6.05
N ASP A 26 8.98 -2.78 6.93
CA ASP A 26 9.17 -2.74 8.37
C ASP A 26 7.82 -2.87 9.08
N ASP A 27 7.65 -3.93 9.86
CA ASP A 27 6.41 -4.25 10.60
C ASP A 27 6.03 -3.21 11.65
N GLY A 28 6.97 -2.38 12.09
CA GLY A 28 6.77 -1.24 12.97
C GLY A 28 6.30 0.04 12.28
N MET A 29 6.39 0.14 10.95
CA MET A 29 5.92 1.32 10.21
C MET A 29 4.41 1.34 10.06
N THR A 30 3.81 2.53 10.09
CA THR A 30 2.39 2.70 9.73
C THR A 30 2.21 2.61 8.22
N HIS A 31 0.97 2.37 7.77
CA HIS A 31 0.66 2.30 6.34
C HIS A 31 1.03 3.59 5.59
N GLU A 32 0.87 4.75 6.23
CA GLU A 32 1.28 6.05 5.70
C GLU A 32 2.79 6.13 5.52
N GLN A 33 3.57 5.63 6.48
CA GLN A 33 5.04 5.63 6.39
C GLN A 33 5.53 4.69 5.28
N VAL A 34 4.89 3.53 5.13
CA VAL A 34 5.18 2.61 4.02
C VAL A 34 4.82 3.26 2.68
N MET A 35 3.66 3.91 2.58
CA MET A 35 3.26 4.63 1.37
C MET A 35 4.23 5.77 1.03
N ASP A 36 4.64 6.57 2.02
CA ASP A 36 5.60 7.66 1.87
C ASP A 36 6.97 7.14 1.40
N HIS A 37 7.44 6.02 1.96
CA HIS A 37 8.67 5.38 1.49
C HIS A 37 8.58 5.04 0.00
N TYR A 38 7.50 4.37 -0.41
CA TYR A 38 7.30 3.98 -1.81
C TYR A 38 6.97 5.17 -2.73
N SER A 39 6.54 6.32 -2.20
CA SER A 39 6.31 7.53 -2.99
C SER A 39 7.59 8.08 -3.63
N HIS A 40 8.76 7.81 -3.03
CA HIS A 40 10.06 8.13 -3.61
C HIS A 40 10.37 7.29 -4.87
N LEU A 41 9.74 6.11 -5.02
CA LEU A 41 9.89 5.22 -6.17
C LEU A 41 8.75 5.41 -7.18
N TYR A 42 7.53 5.65 -6.69
CA TYR A 42 6.32 5.81 -7.47
C TYR A 42 5.67 7.15 -7.13
N ALA A 43 5.94 8.18 -7.93
CA ALA A 43 5.46 9.55 -7.69
C ALA A 43 3.92 9.65 -7.55
N ASP A 44 3.18 8.72 -8.13
CA ASP A 44 1.72 8.70 -8.02
C ASP A 44 1.24 8.37 -6.59
N LEU A 45 2.05 7.66 -5.79
CA LEU A 45 1.71 7.31 -4.40
C LEU A 45 1.63 8.52 -3.48
N THR A 46 2.29 9.64 -3.82
CA THR A 46 2.20 10.89 -3.06
C THR A 46 0.76 11.40 -2.92
N ASN A 47 -0.10 11.07 -3.89
CA ASN A 47 -1.53 11.41 -3.87
C ASN A 47 -2.44 10.17 -3.85
N ALA A 48 -1.90 9.01 -3.45
CA ALA A 48 -2.69 7.80 -3.31
C ALA A 48 -3.51 7.81 -2.02
N ASN A 49 -4.67 7.14 -2.07
CA ASN A 49 -5.45 6.83 -0.90
C ASN A 49 -5.07 5.46 -0.37
N ILE A 50 -4.96 5.35 0.95
CA ILE A 50 -4.77 4.08 1.65
C ILE A 50 -6.14 3.45 1.88
N MET A 51 -6.33 2.24 1.35
CA MET A 51 -7.54 1.45 1.51
C MET A 51 -7.20 0.16 2.25
N ASP A 52 -7.48 0.12 3.54
CA ASP A 52 -7.37 -1.10 4.34
C ASP A 52 -8.49 -2.08 3.98
N ARG A 53 -8.14 -3.28 3.51
CA ARG A 53 -9.08 -4.35 3.13
C ARG A 53 -9.26 -5.37 4.26
N GLY A 54 -8.53 -5.23 5.37
CA GLY A 54 -8.49 -6.19 6.46
C GLY A 54 -7.78 -7.48 6.06
N ILE A 55 -8.15 -8.60 6.70
CA ILE A 55 -7.55 -9.90 6.43
C ILE A 55 -8.16 -10.54 5.18
N VAL A 56 -7.35 -10.70 4.15
CA VAL A 56 -7.71 -11.35 2.88
C VAL A 56 -6.70 -12.46 2.59
N ASN A 57 -7.20 -13.68 2.38
CA ASN A 57 -6.36 -14.86 2.09
C ASN A 57 -5.21 -15.11 3.10
N GLY A 58 -5.40 -14.74 4.37
CA GLY A 58 -4.40 -14.90 5.43
C GLY A 58 -3.40 -13.76 5.57
N PHE A 59 -3.51 -12.71 4.74
CA PHE A 59 -2.68 -11.50 4.81
C PHE A 59 -3.54 -10.30 5.19
N HIS A 60 -2.97 -9.34 5.92
CA HIS A 60 -3.61 -8.04 6.09
C HIS A 60 -3.34 -7.22 4.83
N GLU A 61 -4.35 -7.05 3.98
CA GLU A 61 -4.18 -6.47 2.65
C GLU A 61 -4.50 -4.96 2.66
N ILE A 62 -3.55 -4.15 2.21
CA ILE A 62 -3.66 -2.69 2.15
C ILE A 62 -3.43 -2.25 0.72
N HIS A 63 -4.37 -1.47 0.17
CA HIS A 63 -4.30 -0.99 -1.20
C HIS A 63 -3.93 0.49 -1.22
N PHE A 64 -2.89 0.85 -1.97
CA PHE A 64 -2.57 2.24 -2.28
C PHE A 64 -3.15 2.57 -3.65
N LYS A 65 -4.27 3.29 -3.66
CA LYS A 65 -4.99 3.62 -4.88
C LYS A 65 -4.79 5.07 -5.26
N THR A 66 -4.11 5.28 -6.37
CA THR A 66 -3.93 6.62 -6.95
C THR A 66 -5.25 7.12 -7.52
N LEU A 67 -5.51 8.42 -7.38
CA LEU A 67 -6.59 9.06 -8.11
C LEU A 67 -6.12 9.23 -9.56
N ALA A 68 -6.57 8.33 -10.44
CA ALA A 68 -6.38 8.48 -11.86
C ALA A 68 -7.04 9.79 -12.34
N GLY A 69 -6.22 10.80 -12.62
CA GLY A 69 -6.64 12.02 -13.30
C GLY A 69 -6.67 13.29 -12.45
N THR A 70 -5.50 13.85 -12.15
CA THR A 70 -5.36 15.29 -12.34
C THR A 70 -5.00 15.50 -13.82
N LYS A 71 -6.01 15.84 -14.62
CA LYS A 71 -5.81 16.31 -15.99
C LYS A 71 -4.75 17.40 -15.98
N GLY A 72 -3.74 17.24 -16.85
CA GLY A 72 -2.90 18.36 -17.30
C GLY A 72 -3.72 19.41 -18.04
#